data_AF-A0AAJ2NSM6-F1
#
_entry.id   AF-A0AAJ2NSM6-F1
#
_cell.length_a   1.000
_cell.length_b   1.000
_cell.length_c   1.000
_cell.angle_alpha   90.00
_cell.angle_beta   90.00
_cell.angle_gamma   90.00
#
_symmetry.space_group_name_H-M   'P 1'
#
loop_
_entity.id
_entity.type
_entity.pdbx_description
1 polymer ?
#
loop_
_entity_poly.entity_id
_entity_poly.type
_entity_poly.pdbx_seq_one_letter_code
_entity_poly.pdbx_strand_id
1 'polypeptide(L)'
;SYLAGLNPLSQKRPFNTVEISHLFMNIQTNTIGSKLSQSLAQTSSNEKVQKWMIRGKEISQKHIEIFTKNLTNNDISPPNSSDIGVTDSTTA
;
A
#
# COMPACT_ATOMS: atom_id res chain seq x y z
N SER A 1 10.96 26.30 10.07
CA SER A 1 11.12 25.30 11.15
C SER A 1 10.52 23.99 10.67
N TYR A 2 11.29 22.89 10.73
CA TYR A 2 10.89 21.53 10.31
C TYR A 2 9.60 21.03 10.99
N LEU A 3 9.28 21.61 12.16
CA LEU A 3 8.12 21.27 13.00
C LEU A 3 6.97 22.30 12.93
N ALA A 4 7.01 23.28 12.01
CA ALA A 4 5.93 24.26 11.89
C ALA A 4 4.71 23.63 11.20
N GLY A 5 3.82 23.06 12.02
CA GLY A 5 2.54 22.51 11.59
C GLY A 5 1.45 23.58 11.44
N LEU A 6 0.66 23.40 10.37
CA LEU A 6 -0.72 23.89 10.16
C LEU A 6 -0.96 25.40 10.28
N ASN A 7 -0.51 26.13 9.25
CA ASN A 7 -1.15 27.39 8.89
C ASN A 7 -2.29 27.11 7.89
N PRO A 8 -3.57 27.28 8.26
CA PRO A 8 -4.72 26.98 7.39
C PRO A 8 -4.83 27.88 6.15
N LEU A 9 -3.98 28.92 6.03
CA LEU A 9 -3.92 29.86 4.91
C LEU A 9 -2.65 29.70 4.04
N SER A 10 -1.78 28.74 4.35
CA SER A 10 -0.54 28.52 3.59
C SER A 10 -0.78 27.57 2.42
N GLN A 11 -0.20 27.88 1.26
CA GLN A 11 -0.06 26.93 0.14
C GLN A 11 0.47 25.58 0.66
N LYS A 12 -0.04 24.49 0.09
CA LYS A 12 0.31 23.12 0.46
C LYS A 12 1.83 22.97 0.38
N ARG A 13 2.49 22.90 1.54
CA ARG A 13 3.95 22.78 1.59
C ARG A 13 4.40 21.51 0.86
N PRO A 14 5.56 21.51 0.19
CA PRO A 14 6.14 20.27 -0.29
C PRO A 14 6.29 19.29 0.87
N PHE A 15 6.05 18.00 0.61
CA PHE A 15 6.17 16.97 1.63
C PHE A 15 7.61 16.92 2.16
N ASN A 16 7.71 16.70 3.46
CA ASN A 16 8.99 16.50 4.12
C ASN A 16 9.51 15.07 3.84
N THR A 17 10.84 14.89 3.85
CA THR A 17 11.50 13.61 3.60
C THR A 17 10.97 12.48 4.50
N VAL A 18 10.63 12.78 5.75
CA VAL A 18 10.04 11.78 6.68
C VAL A 18 8.62 11.37 6.25
N GLU A 19 7.78 12.31 5.80
CA GLU A 19 6.43 12.01 5.33
C GLU A 19 6.47 11.14 4.06
N ILE A 20 7.38 11.47 3.14
CA ILE A 20 7.65 10.68 1.93
C ILE A 20 8.10 9.27 2.30
N SER A 21 9.02 9.14 3.27
CA SER A 21 9.53 7.85 3.73
C SER A 21 8.42 6.98 4.33
N HIS A 22 7.52 7.57 5.13
CA HIS A 22 6.36 6.87 5.66
C HIS A 22 5.39 6.41 4.57
N LEU A 23 5.08 7.27 3.58
CA LEU A 23 4.25 6.88 2.44
C LEU A 23 4.86 5.72 1.66
N PHE A 24 6.17 5.80 1.39
CA PHE A 24 6.91 4.74 0.70
C PHE A 24 6.87 3.41 1.46
N MET A 25 7.14 3.42 2.76
CA MET A 25 7.10 2.22 3.61
C MET A 25 5.69 1.64 3.72
N ASN A 26 4.66 2.50 3.77
CA ASN A 26 3.27 2.06 3.81
C ASN A 26 2.83 1.42 2.49
N ILE A 27 3.31 1.90 1.34
CA ILE A 27 3.06 1.24 0.05
C ILE A 27 3.67 -0.15 0.07
N GLN A 28 4.96 -0.27 0.42
CA GLN A 28 5.63 -1.58 0.48
C GLN A 28 4.92 -2.56 1.42
N THR A 29 4.55 -2.10 2.62
CA THR A 29 3.88 -2.94 3.62
C THR A 29 2.51 -3.43 3.11
N ASN A 30 1.72 -2.54 2.48
CA ASN A 30 0.44 -2.93 1.90
C ASN A 30 0.61 -3.83 0.67
N THR A 31 1.66 -3.67 -0.14
CA THR A 31 1.96 -4.57 -1.26
C THR A 31 2.22 -5.99 -0.74
N ILE A 32 3.02 -6.14 0.32
CA ILE A 32 3.27 -7.43 0.96
C ILE A 32 1.98 -8.00 1.56
N GLY A 33 1.22 -7.20 2.31
CA GLY A 33 -0.05 -7.61 2.91
C GLY A 33 -1.09 -8.06 1.88
N SER A 34 -1.15 -7.38 0.74
CA SER A 34 -2.02 -7.72 -0.39
C SER A 34 -1.67 -9.09 -0.98
N LYS A 35 -0.37 -9.35 -1.20
CA LYS A 35 0.14 -10.64 -1.69
C LYS A 35 -0.10 -11.78 -0.70
N LEU A 36 0.15 -11.55 0.58
CA LEU A 36 -0.11 -12.53 1.65
C LEU A 36 -1.62 -12.86 1.76
N SER A 37 -2.46 -11.83 1.68
CA SER A 37 -3.91 -12.02 1.69
C SER A 37 -4.36 -12.83 0.47
N GLN A 38 -3.79 -12.55 -0.71
CA GLN A 38 -4.06 -13.34 -1.91
C GLN A 38 -3.62 -14.80 -1.77
N SER A 39 -2.41 -15.07 -1.28
CA SER A 39 -1.92 -16.45 -1.12
C SER A 39 -2.77 -17.23 -0.11
N LEU A 40 -3.17 -16.61 1.01
CA LEU A 40 -4.06 -17.25 1.98
C LEU A 40 -5.47 -17.47 1.43
N ALA A 41 -5.99 -16.54 0.61
CA ALA A 41 -7.26 -16.72 -0.07
C ALA A 41 -7.20 -17.90 -1.06
N GLN A 42 -6.08 -18.11 -1.75
CA GLN A 42 -5.91 -19.18 -2.72
C GLN A 42 -5.75 -20.56 -2.07
N THR A 43 -5.09 -20.66 -0.92
CA THR A 43 -4.78 -21.95 -0.26
C THR A 43 -5.77 -22.38 0.81
N SER A 44 -6.58 -21.45 1.35
CA SER A 44 -7.57 -21.77 2.37
C SER A 44 -8.73 -22.59 1.79
N SER A 45 -9.08 -23.72 2.42
CA SER A 45 -10.27 -24.52 2.08
C SER A 45 -11.58 -23.93 2.63
N ASN A 46 -11.50 -22.95 3.55
CA ASN A 46 -12.66 -22.34 4.18
C ASN A 46 -13.11 -21.08 3.42
N GLU A 47 -14.32 -21.11 2.85
CA GLU A 47 -14.89 -20.00 2.05
C GLU A 47 -15.00 -18.68 2.83
N LYS A 48 -15.30 -18.73 4.13
CA LYS A 48 -15.37 -17.52 4.97
C LYS A 48 -14.00 -16.87 5.08
N VAL A 49 -12.94 -17.66 5.26
CA VAL A 49 -11.55 -17.18 5.31
C VAL A 49 -11.14 -16.62 3.95
N GLN A 50 -11.46 -17.30 2.85
CA GLN A 50 -11.18 -16.81 1.49
C GLN A 50 -11.79 -15.41 1.27
N LYS A 51 -13.09 -15.24 1.54
CA LYS A 51 -13.78 -13.94 1.41
C LYS A 51 -13.16 -12.86 2.29
N TRP A 52 -12.75 -13.21 3.51
CA TRP A 52 -12.12 -12.28 4.43
C TRP A 52 -10.75 -11.81 3.94
N MET A 53 -9.95 -12.72 3.40
CA MET A 53 -8.64 -12.41 2.85
C MET A 53 -8.73 -11.62 1.53
N ILE A 54 -9.70 -11.92 0.65
CA ILE A 54 -9.99 -11.11 -0.54
C ILE A 54 -10.32 -9.68 -0.14
N ARG A 55 -11.18 -9.48 0.87
CA ARG A 55 -11.48 -8.14 1.39
C ARG A 55 -10.22 -7.44 1.94
N GLY A 56 -9.34 -8.17 2.62
CA GLY A 56 -8.05 -7.64 3.09
C GLY A 56 -7.17 -7.15 1.95
N LYS A 57 -7.09 -7.94 0.87
CA LYS A 57 -6.38 -7.58 -0.37
C LYS A 57 -6.91 -6.27 -0.96
N GLU A 58 -8.23 -6.12 -1.08
CA GLU A 58 -8.89 -4.92 -1.64
C GLU A 58 -8.60 -3.67 -0.79
N ILE A 59 -8.61 -3.80 0.54
CA ILE A 59 -8.26 -2.71 1.45
C ILE A 59 -6.81 -2.28 1.23
N SER A 60 -5.87 -3.23 1.17
CA SER A 60 -4.46 -2.92 0.91
C SER A 60 -4.26 -2.24 -0.45
N GLN A 61 -4.95 -2.69 -1.50
CA GLN A 61 -4.90 -2.07 -2.83
C GLN A 61 -5.38 -0.62 -2.81
N LYS A 62 -6.50 -0.34 -2.13
CA LYS A 62 -7.00 1.03 -1.95
C LYS A 62 -5.99 1.94 -1.26
N HIS A 63 -5.31 1.45 -0.22
CA HIS A 63 -4.27 2.22 0.46
C HIS A 63 -3.06 2.48 -0.43
N ILE A 64 -2.61 1.48 -1.19
CA ILE A 64 -1.53 1.63 -2.19
C ILE A 64 -1.87 2.73 -3.19
N GLU A 65 -3.08 2.71 -3.77
CA GLU A 65 -3.52 3.73 -4.74
C GLU A 65 -3.49 5.14 -4.16
N ILE A 66 -3.99 5.32 -2.94
CA ILE A 66 -4.01 6.62 -2.25
C ILE A 66 -2.58 7.11 -2.01
N PHE A 67 -1.70 6.26 -1.49
CA PHE A 67 -0.33 6.65 -1.19
C PHE A 67 0.49 6.92 -2.46
N THR A 68 0.34 6.09 -3.49
CA THR A 68 0.96 6.29 -4.80
C THR A 68 0.52 7.60 -5.42
N LYS A 69 -0.79 7.91 -5.43
CA LYS A 69 -1.30 9.19 -5.93
C LYS A 69 -0.70 10.37 -5.18
N ASN A 70 -0.51 10.27 -3.86
CA ASN A 70 0.14 11.32 -3.09
C ASN A 70 1.62 11.51 -3.46
N LEU A 71 2.37 10.43 -3.70
CA LEU A 71 3.77 10.51 -4.15
C LEU A 71 3.88 11.08 -5.58
N THR A 72 3.08 10.58 -6.52
CA THR A 72 3.08 11.06 -7.92
C THR A 72 2.72 12.54 -8.03
N ASN A 73 1.77 13.03 -7.21
CA ASN A 73 1.42 14.46 -7.17
C ASN A 73 2.56 15.37 -6.68
N ASN A 74 3.65 14.80 -6.16
CA ASN A 74 4.84 15.53 -5.71
C ASN A 74 6.07 15.15 -6.53
N ASP A 75 5.87 14.62 -7.74
CA ASP A 75 6.94 14.20 -8.66
C ASP A 75 7.87 13.11 -8.08
N ILE A 76 7.37 12.30 -7.15
CA ILE A 76 8.10 11.19 -6.53
C ILE A 76 7.59 9.86 -7.12
N SER A 77 8.50 9.06 -7.67
CA SER A 77 8.17 7.72 -8.14
C SER A 77 7.83 6.80 -6.95
N PRO A 78 6.66 6.13 -6.96
CA PRO A 78 6.30 5.15 -5.95
C PRO A 78 7.23 3.90 -6.02
N PRO A 79 7.31 3.09 -4.95
CA PRO A 79 8.04 1.84 -5.00
C PRO A 79 7.41 0.90 -6.03
N ASN A 80 8.25 0.35 -6.91
CA ASN A 80 7.82 -0.65 -7.89
C ASN A 80 7.56 -1.98 -7.18
N SER A 81 6.40 -2.60 -7.44
CA SER A 81 6.16 -3.97 -6.99
C SER A 81 7.02 -4.94 -7.79
N SER A 82 7.96 -5.61 -7.13
CA SER A 82 8.62 -6.77 -7.71
C SER A 82 7.60 -7.92 -7.77
N ASP A 83 7.08 -8.22 -8.96
CA ASP A 83 6.08 -9.30 -9.17
C ASP A 83 6.69 -10.70 -9.33
N ILE A 84 7.92 -10.88 -8.82
CA ILE A 84 8.80 -12.02 -9.07
C ILE A 84 8.40 -13.28 -8.27
N GLY A 85 7.12 -13.54 -8.04
CA GLY A 85 6.72 -14.71 -7.24
C GLY A 85 5.23 -14.99 -7.11
N VAL A 86 4.36 -14.35 -7.91
CA VAL A 86 2.95 -14.74 -7.94
C VAL A 86 2.85 -16.00 -8.80
N THR A 87 2.84 -17.16 -8.16
CA THR A 87 2.55 -18.45 -8.80
C THR A 87 1.06 -18.71 -8.74
N ASP A 88 0.46 -19.22 -9.82
CA ASP A 88 -0.97 -19.62 -9.86
C ASP A 88 -1.28 -20.90 -9.04
N SER A 89 -0.49 -21.18 -7.99
CA SER A 89 -0.67 -22.36 -7.16
C SER A 89 -1.95 -22.23 -6.34
N THR A 90 -2.89 -23.13 -6.60
CA THR A 90 -4.17 -23.27 -5.88
C THR A 90 -4.12 -24.35 -4.80
N THR A 91 -2.95 -24.96 -4.60
CA THR A 91 -2.70 -26.02 -3.62
C THR A 91 -1.65 -25.58 -2.61
N ALA A 92 -1.90 -25.88 -1.34
CA ALA A 92 -0.95 -25.73 -0.23
C ALA A 92 0.13 -26.81 -0.26
#